data_AF-A0A0D3A016-F1
#
_entry.id   AF-A0A0D3A016-F1
#
_cell.length_a   1.000
_cell.length_b   1.000
_cell.length_c   1.000
_cell.angle_alpha   90.00
_cell.angle_beta   90.00
_cell.angle_gamma   90.00
#
_symmetry.space_group_name_H-M   'P 1'
#
loop_
_entity.id
_entity.type
_entity.pdbx_description
1 polymer ?
#
loop_
_entity_poly.entity_id
_entity_poly.type
_entity_poly.pdbx_seq_one_letter_code
_entity_poly.pdbx_strand_id
1 'polypeptide(L)'
;MDQESYSESEVVKCIHIGLLCVQENASDRADMSSVLIMLGQTAIDLPNPKLPAFTAVRRRGSENVALVIAEPGSSVNDITFTDVQGR
;
A
#
# COMPACT_ATOMS: atom_id res chain seq x y z
N MET A 1 3.73 11.00 -30.56
CA MET A 1 3.39 10.55 -29.21
C MET A 1 4.42 9.50 -28.87
N ASP A 2 5.40 9.85 -28.06
CA ASP A 2 6.42 8.91 -27.63
C ASP A 2 5.73 7.87 -26.75
N GLN A 3 5.84 6.59 -27.11
CA GLN A 3 5.30 5.52 -26.31
C GLN A 3 6.29 5.23 -25.18
N GLU A 4 5.97 5.73 -24.00
CA GLU A 4 6.81 5.56 -22.82
C GLU A 4 6.60 4.16 -22.25
N SER A 5 7.63 3.31 -22.39
CA SER A 5 7.66 1.95 -21.84
C SER A 5 8.55 1.92 -20.61
N TYR A 6 8.05 1.35 -19.51
CA TYR A 6 8.84 1.13 -18.29
C TYR A 6 9.30 -0.33 -18.21
N SER A 7 10.49 -0.57 -17.67
CA SER A 7 10.92 -1.92 -17.32
C SER A 7 10.13 -2.45 -16.12
N GLU A 8 10.01 -3.78 -16.03
CA GLU A 8 9.41 -4.42 -14.85
C GLU A 8 10.07 -3.96 -13.55
N SER A 9 11.40 -3.80 -13.57
CA SER A 9 12.17 -3.33 -12.41
C SER A 9 11.76 -1.93 -11.95
N GLU A 10 11.48 -1.01 -12.88
CA GLU A 10 11.03 0.35 -12.55
C GLU A 10 9.61 0.34 -11.97
N VAL A 11 8.73 -0.50 -12.53
CA VAL A 11 7.37 -0.65 -12.00
C VAL A 11 7.40 -1.23 -10.59
N VAL A 12 8.15 -2.31 -10.36
CA VAL A 12 8.32 -2.92 -9.03
C VAL A 12 8.93 -1.91 -8.05
N LYS A 13 9.94 -1.15 -8.48
CA LYS A 13 10.56 -0.08 -7.69
C LYS A 13 9.53 0.98 -7.28
N CYS A 14 8.73 1.46 -8.21
CA CYS A 14 7.68 2.46 -7.94
C CYS A 14 6.62 1.94 -6.96
N ILE A 15 6.20 0.68 -7.11
CA ILE A 15 5.27 0.04 -6.16
C ILE A 15 5.89 0.01 -4.76
N HIS A 16 7.15 -0.42 -4.65
CA HIS A 16 7.85 -0.53 -3.38
C HIS A 16 8.00 0.82 -2.67
N ILE A 17 8.39 1.87 -3.40
CA ILE A 17 8.47 3.24 -2.90
C ILE A 17 7.07 3.73 -2.48
N GLY A 18 6.04 3.47 -3.29
CA GLY A 18 4.66 3.82 -2.97
C GLY A 18 4.19 3.19 -1.65
N LEU A 19 4.52 1.92 -1.42
CA LEU A 19 4.23 1.23 -0.16
C LEU A 19 4.95 1.84 1.03
N LEU A 20 6.19 2.32 0.87
CA LEU A 20 6.91 3.05 1.91
C LEU A 20 6.29 4.42 2.23
N CYS A 21 5.62 5.08 1.29
CA CYS A 21 4.98 6.38 1.53
C CYS A 21 3.69 6.29 2.36
N VAL A 22 3.01 5.15 2.33
CA VAL A 22 1.68 4.97 2.95
C VAL A 22 1.71 4.06 4.19
N GLN A 23 2.87 3.99 4.85
CA GLN A 23 3.02 3.25 6.10
C GLN A 23 2.07 3.79 7.18
N GLU A 24 1.55 2.89 8.00
CA GLU A 24 0.59 3.19 9.08
C GLU A 24 1.16 4.25 10.03
N ASN A 25 2.33 3.96 10.61
CA ASN A 25 3.02 4.93 11.45
C ASN A 25 3.66 6.01 10.58
N ALA A 26 3.41 7.28 10.92
CA ALA A 26 3.98 8.42 10.21
C ALA A 26 5.53 8.40 10.21
N SER A 27 6.15 7.89 11.27
CA SER A 27 7.60 7.77 11.40
C SER A 27 8.22 6.74 10.47
N ASP A 28 7.43 5.80 9.94
CA ASP A 28 7.89 4.77 9.02
C ASP A 28 7.77 5.19 7.55
N ARG A 29 7.12 6.34 7.27
CA ARG A 29 6.94 6.83 5.91
C ARG A 29 8.25 7.35 5.35
N ALA A 30 8.53 7.06 4.09
CA ALA A 30 9.70 7.63 3.42
C ALA A 30 9.61 9.15 3.34
N ASP A 31 10.71 9.84 3.69
CA ASP A 31 10.82 11.29 3.50
C ASP A 31 10.86 11.63 2.00
N MET A 32 10.31 12.78 1.61
CA MET A 32 10.25 13.19 0.20
C MET A 32 11.63 13.30 -0.45
N SER A 33 12.66 13.71 0.29
CA SER A 33 14.04 13.73 -0.23
C SER A 33 14.55 12.32 -0.53
N SER A 34 14.21 11.36 0.33
CA SER A 34 14.56 9.95 0.15
C SER A 34 13.82 9.37 -1.05
N VAL A 35 12.53 9.69 -1.24
CA VAL A 35 11.73 9.26 -2.40
C VAL A 35 12.36 9.73 -3.72
N LEU A 36 12.81 10.98 -3.80
CA LEU A 36 13.47 11.50 -5.01
C LEU A 36 14.77 10.74 -5.33
N ILE A 37 15.56 10.44 -4.30
CA ILE A 37 16.78 9.64 -4.44
C ILE A 37 16.41 8.22 -4.92
N MET A 38 15.40 7.59 -4.30
CA MET A 38 14.91 6.25 -4.66
C MET A 38 14.46 6.14 -6.12
N LEU A 39 13.77 7.17 -6.61
CA LEU A 39 13.32 7.24 -8.00
C LEU A 39 14.49 7.46 -8.96
N GLY A 40 15.43 8.34 -8.61
CA GLY A 40 16.54 8.74 -9.48
C GLY A 40 17.65 7.72 -9.64
N GLN A 41 17.89 6.84 -8.66
CA GLN A 41 18.94 5.83 -8.76
C GLN A 41 18.43 4.53 -9.39
N THR A 42 19.27 3.94 -10.25
CA THR A 42 18.96 2.68 -10.96
C THR A 42 19.10 1.46 -10.06
N ALA A 43 20.01 1.50 -9.08
CA ALA A 43 20.24 0.43 -8.12
C ALA A 43 20.33 1.01 -6.70
N ILE A 44 19.28 0.79 -5.91
CA ILE A 44 19.19 1.10 -4.47
C ILE A 44 18.61 -0.14 -3.79
N ASP A 45 19.20 -0.52 -2.66
CA ASP A 45 18.54 -1.42 -1.72
C ASP A 45 17.46 -0.64 -0.97
N LEU A 46 16.21 -0.87 -1.36
CA LEU A 46 15.07 -0.25 -0.72
C LEU A 46 14.70 -0.99 0.57
N PRO A 47 14.39 -0.28 1.68
CA PRO A 47 13.92 -0.93 2.89
C PRO A 47 12.59 -1.63 2.63
N ASN A 48 12.35 -2.79 3.25
CA ASN A 48 11.08 -3.50 3.05
C ASN A 48 9.91 -2.74 3.71
N PRO A 49 8.79 -2.53 3.00
CA PRO A 49 7.60 -1.95 3.59
C PRO A 49 7.03 -2.87 4.68
N LYS A 50 6.49 -2.29 5.75
CA LYS A 50 5.80 -3.08 6.78
C LYS A 50 4.45 -3.56 6.26
N LEU A 51 3.97 -4.66 6.81
CA LEU A 51 2.65 -5.21 6.52
C LEU A 51 1.56 -4.18 6.88
N PRO A 52 0.56 -3.96 6.02
CA PRO A 52 -0.58 -3.11 6.35
C PRO A 52 -1.33 -3.63 7.59
N ALA A 53 -1.84 -2.71 8.43
CA ALA A 53 -2.60 -3.02 9.66
C ALA A 53 -3.75 -4.01 9.44
N PHE A 54 -4.39 -3.96 8.27
CA PHE A 54 -5.52 -4.82 7.92
C PHE A 54 -5.15 -6.29 7.65
N THR A 55 -3.87 -6.63 7.48
CA THR A 55 -3.44 -8.01 7.25
C THR A 55 -3.69 -8.93 8.46
N ALA A 56 -3.94 -8.38 9.65
CA ALA A 56 -4.25 -9.13 10.86
C ALA A 56 -5.66 -9.77 10.87
N VAL A 57 -6.57 -9.38 9.98
CA VAL A 57 -7.97 -9.85 9.99
C VAL A 57 -8.13 -11.31 9.51
N ARG A 58 -7.11 -11.95 8.93
CA ARG A 58 -7.21 -13.34 8.44
C ARG A 58 -6.47 -14.40 9.28
N ARG A 59 -6.18 -14.15 10.56
CA ARG A 59 -5.65 -15.21 11.45
C ARG A 59 -6.76 -16.02 12.13
N ARG A 60 -7.50 -16.80 11.34
CA ARG A 60 -8.14 -18.03 11.85
C ARG A 60 -8.23 -19.07 10.74
N GLY A 61 -7.09 -19.60 10.31
CA GLY A 61 -7.03 -20.76 9.41
C GLY A 61 -5.79 -20.76 8.53
N SER A 62 -4.87 -21.67 8.86
CA SER A 62 -3.77 -22.29 8.10
C SER A 62 -3.32 -21.73 6.73
N GLU A 63 -1.99 -21.62 6.64
CA GLU A 63 -1.07 -21.89 5.52
C GLU A 63 -1.10 -21.08 4.20
N ASN A 64 0.09 -20.56 3.88
CA ASN A 64 0.57 -20.07 2.58
C ASN A 64 -0.05 -18.76 2.06
N VAL A 65 0.69 -17.66 2.23
CA VAL A 65 0.42 -16.34 1.62
C VAL A 65 0.71 -16.38 0.11
N ALA A 66 -0.08 -17.16 -0.63
CA ALA A 66 -0.27 -16.91 -2.05
C ALA A 66 -1.23 -15.72 -2.17
N LEU A 67 -0.79 -14.71 -2.91
CA LEU A 67 -1.57 -13.54 -3.31
C LEU A 67 -2.71 -14.00 -4.24
N VAL A 68 -3.74 -14.65 -3.71
CA VAL A 68 -4.91 -15.07 -4.49
C VAL A 68 -5.89 -13.90 -4.55
N ILE A 69 -5.91 -13.29 -5.72
CA ILE A 69 -7.03 -12.52 -6.24
C ILE A 69 -8.22 -13.49 -6.26
N ALA A 70 -9.06 -13.49 -5.23
CA ALA A 70 -10.22 -14.37 -5.17
C ALA A 70 -11.41 -13.71 -4.47
N GLU A 71 -12.35 -13.31 -5.34
CA GLU A 71 -13.80 -13.11 -5.18
C GLU A 71 -14.32 -11.87 -4.40
N PRO A 72 -15.38 -11.22 -4.92
CA PRO A 72 -15.98 -10.03 -4.32
C PRO A 72 -16.80 -10.44 -3.10
N GLY A 73 -16.15 -10.51 -1.93
CA GLY A 73 -16.85 -10.53 -0.66
C GLY A 73 -17.53 -9.17 -0.46
N SER A 74 -18.87 -9.15 -0.45
CA SER A 74 -19.68 -7.94 -0.44
C SER A 74 -19.29 -7.02 0.72
N SER A 75 -18.86 -5.80 0.41
CA SER A 75 -18.72 -4.74 1.41
C SER A 75 -20.10 -4.29 1.85
N VAL A 76 -20.45 -4.55 3.12
CA VAL A 76 -21.66 -3.99 3.72
C VAL A 76 -21.28 -2.61 4.27
N ASN A 77 -21.72 -1.56 3.60
CA ASN A 77 -21.49 -0.18 4.05
C ASN A 77 -22.61 0.21 5.01
N ASP A 78 -22.44 -0.09 6.30
CA ASP A 78 -23.38 0.38 7.33
C ASP A 78 -23.28 1.90 7.49
N ILE A 79 -24.34 2.62 7.13
CA ILE A 79 -24.48 4.05 7.32
C ILE A 79 -25.23 4.28 8.63
N THR A 80 -24.60 4.95 9.59
CA THR A 80 -25.27 5.39 10.82
C THR A 80 -25.78 6.82 10.66
N PHE A 81 -27.09 7.02 10.80
CA PHE A 81 -27.70 8.35 10.84
C PHE A 81 -27.69 8.86 12.28
N THR A 82 -27.04 10.01 12.51
CA THR A 82 -27.16 10.75 13.78
C THR A 82 -28.19 11.86 13.59
N ASP A 83 -29.20 11.89 14.46
CA ASP A 83 -30.22 12.94 14.44
C ASP A 83 -29.67 14.25 15.04
N VAL A 84 -30.03 15.39 14.47
CA VAL A 84 -29.55 16.71 14.91
C VAL A 84 -30.58 17.37 15.83
N GLN A 85 -30.35 17.31 17.14
CA GLN A 85 -31.20 17.98 18.12
C GLN A 85 -30.86 19.48 18.18
N GLY A 86 -31.73 20.33 17.62
CA GLY A 86 -31.70 21.79 17.83
C GLY A 86 -32.16 22.18 19.24
N ARG A 87 -31.63 23.29 19.78
CA ARG A 87 -32.04 23.89 21.07
C ARG A 87 -33.21 24.84 20.91
#